data_AF-A0A423X9L6-F1
#
_entry.id   AF-A0A423X9L6-F1
#
_cell.length_a   1.000
_cell.length_b   1.000
_cell.length_c   1.000
_cell.angle_alpha   90.00
_cell.angle_beta   90.00
_cell.angle_gamma   90.00
#
_symmetry.space_group_name_H-M   'P 1'
#
loop_
_entity.id
_entity.type
_entity.pdbx_description
1 polymer ?
#
loop_
_entity_poly.entity_id
_entity_poly.type
_entity_poly.pdbx_seq_one_letter_code
_entity_poly.pdbx_strand_id
1 'polypeptide(L)'
;MNSSPASVVGILDRLSIGVSRISIRHGHTKPKVKRPQPELTGFKSGLGEKIWVHNHIVTGMIVYSHDAKLKRDSKKGLAQIPFTTKKQKPPVLREDYWAPLCLIELPKGLGVVGRSVMQKLQEFRTRHELEWGYQAPKLMTLGRRERGEIIHNQRSNAVADIAAVLAGVGRGNRMWSRDPVLLLDSAEAAAEESASRDTEAVEAKEPEADKAAEVEATPAANTEGEAQTPASEAAPAKKSAQPKAKPAAKAPKGTLVKANIYWSNDGDLRWARKWTENVEHHLGLPSHVKNHRFKTKYIFETPEESEAINELGTTEASKGTAAEQVQEQESEKKGWFGWLGGKSGSSSSDARA
;
A
#
# COMPACT_ATOMS: atom_id res chain seq x y z
N MET A 1 -18.68 78.55 22.19
CA MET A 1 -20.05 77.99 22.08
C MET A 1 -20.18 76.96 23.17
N ASN A 2 -21.21 77.10 24.02
CA ASN A 2 -21.24 76.45 25.34
C ASN A 2 -22.07 75.16 25.27
N SER A 3 -21.68 74.11 26.00
CA SER A 3 -22.58 72.98 26.27
C SER A 3 -22.35 72.36 27.66
N SER A 4 -23.32 72.63 28.53
CA SER A 4 -23.69 71.97 29.78
C SER A 4 -25.04 72.60 30.19
N PRO A 5 -25.96 71.92 30.89
CA PRO A 5 -25.69 70.90 31.91
C PRO A 5 -26.58 69.64 31.82
N ALA A 6 -26.52 68.80 32.87
CA ALA A 6 -27.34 67.61 33.08
C ALA A 6 -28.60 67.87 33.93
N SER A 7 -29.60 66.98 33.83
CA SER A 7 -30.42 66.38 34.93
C SER A 7 -31.63 65.64 34.32
N VAL A 8 -31.87 64.35 34.62
CA VAL A 8 -32.55 63.76 35.81
C VAL A 8 -34.04 64.10 35.91
N VAL A 9 -34.85 63.29 35.22
CA VAL A 9 -36.19 62.77 35.60
C VAL A 9 -36.24 61.39 34.93
N GLY A 10 -36.52 60.23 35.55
CA GLY A 10 -37.39 59.94 36.69
C GLY A 10 -38.67 59.25 36.17
N ILE A 11 -39.30 58.37 36.97
CA ILE A 11 -40.66 57.78 36.82
C ILE A 11 -40.75 56.38 36.14
N LEU A 12 -41.01 55.37 36.99
CA LEU A 12 -41.69 54.06 36.77
C LEU A 12 -41.07 53.10 35.73
N ASP A 13 -40.65 51.87 36.03
CA ASP A 13 -40.96 50.95 37.15
C ASP A 13 -42.46 50.67 37.36
N ARG A 14 -43.03 49.74 36.55
CA ARG A 14 -43.81 48.57 37.03
C ARG A 14 -44.41 47.72 35.91
N LEU A 15 -44.06 46.44 35.94
CA LEU A 15 -44.92 45.28 35.70
C LEU A 15 -45.82 45.28 34.43
N SER A 16 -45.34 44.61 33.38
CA SER A 16 -46.20 43.63 32.70
C SER A 16 -45.52 42.27 32.72
N ILE A 17 -46.28 41.25 33.10
CA ILE A 17 -45.84 39.85 33.11
C ILE A 17 -45.85 39.38 31.65
N GLY A 18 -44.84 39.83 30.91
CA GLY A 18 -44.55 39.38 29.57
C GLY A 18 -44.12 37.93 29.65
N VAL A 19 -45.07 37.01 29.45
CA VAL A 19 -44.80 35.59 29.25
C VAL A 19 -43.84 35.50 28.07
N SER A 20 -42.55 35.42 28.38
CA SER A 20 -41.51 35.11 27.41
C SER A 20 -41.91 33.79 26.81
N ARG A 21 -42.44 33.87 25.58
CA ARG A 21 -42.84 32.72 24.78
C ARG A 21 -41.58 31.90 24.59
N ILE A 22 -41.38 30.93 25.49
CA ILE A 22 -40.48 29.82 25.30
C ILE A 22 -41.09 29.07 24.12
N SER A 23 -40.71 29.52 22.94
CA SER A 23 -40.98 28.85 21.69
C SER A 23 -40.27 27.52 21.82
N ILE A 24 -41.03 26.51 22.25
CA ILE A 24 -40.65 25.12 22.19
C ILE A 24 -40.26 24.92 20.73
N ARG A 25 -38.95 24.82 20.47
CA ARG A 25 -38.40 24.55 19.14
C ARG A 25 -38.80 23.13 18.77
N HIS A 26 -40.05 23.01 18.32
CA HIS A 26 -40.69 21.76 17.95
C HIS A 26 -39.92 21.14 16.79
N GLY A 27 -39.49 19.89 16.97
CA GLY A 27 -38.84 19.13 15.92
C GLY A 27 -37.36 19.44 15.72
N HIS A 28 -36.51 18.82 16.55
CA HIS A 28 -35.21 18.36 16.06
C HIS A 28 -35.47 17.26 15.01
N THR A 29 -35.84 17.67 13.79
CA THR A 29 -35.97 16.74 12.67
C THR A 29 -34.60 16.09 12.48
N LYS A 30 -34.53 14.76 12.62
CA LYS A 30 -33.29 14.03 12.35
C LYS A 30 -32.93 14.32 10.88
N PRO A 31 -31.76 14.88 10.58
CA PRO A 31 -31.43 15.26 9.22
C PRO A 31 -31.56 14.03 8.32
N LYS A 32 -32.34 14.14 7.24
CA LYS A 32 -32.56 13.03 6.31
C LYS A 32 -31.20 12.54 5.82
N VAL A 33 -30.84 11.30 6.15
CA VAL A 33 -29.59 10.69 5.70
C VAL A 33 -29.66 10.55 4.19
N LYS A 34 -28.99 11.47 3.48
CA LYS A 34 -28.88 11.39 2.02
C LYS A 34 -28.12 10.12 1.67
N ARG A 35 -28.64 9.33 0.72
CA ARG A 35 -27.90 8.20 0.16
C ARG A 35 -26.62 8.74 -0.51
N PRO A 36 -25.46 8.10 -0.34
CA PRO A 36 -24.25 8.54 -1.02
C PRO A 36 -24.43 8.39 -2.54
N GLN A 37 -24.26 9.47 -3.29
CA GLN A 37 -24.31 9.47 -4.75
C GLN A 37 -22.87 9.56 -5.28
N PRO A 38 -22.21 8.43 -5.58
CA PRO A 38 -20.81 8.43 -6.03
C PRO A 38 -20.62 9.19 -7.36
N GLU A 39 -21.56 9.13 -8.28
CA GLU A 39 -21.46 9.79 -9.59
C GLU A 39 -21.31 11.32 -9.51
N LEU A 40 -21.96 11.95 -8.52
CA LEU A 40 -21.92 13.41 -8.32
C LEU A 40 -20.61 13.91 -7.69
N THR A 41 -19.64 13.04 -7.42
CA THR A 41 -18.40 13.43 -6.73
C THR A 41 -17.34 14.06 -7.63
N GLY A 42 -17.51 14.02 -8.96
CA GLY A 42 -16.61 14.65 -9.92
C GLY A 42 -15.19 14.08 -9.96
N PHE A 43 -14.98 12.86 -9.44
CA PHE A 43 -13.73 12.14 -9.65
C PHE A 43 -13.59 11.73 -11.11
N LYS A 44 -12.34 11.59 -11.58
CA LYS A 44 -12.05 11.00 -12.89
C LYS A 44 -12.62 9.58 -12.96
N SER A 45 -13.13 9.19 -14.13
CA SER A 45 -13.39 7.78 -14.44
C SER A 45 -12.14 6.94 -14.18
N GLY A 46 -12.32 5.72 -13.71
CA GLY A 46 -11.23 4.83 -13.30
C GLY A 46 -10.54 5.16 -11.95
N LEU A 47 -10.81 6.32 -11.33
CA LEU A 47 -10.06 6.72 -10.13
C LEU A 47 -10.36 5.82 -8.93
N GLY A 48 -9.38 4.99 -8.56
CA GLY A 48 -9.45 4.06 -7.45
C GLY A 48 -9.48 2.59 -7.85
N GLU A 49 -9.68 2.27 -9.12
CA GLU A 49 -9.61 0.87 -9.61
C GLU A 49 -8.21 0.29 -9.42
N LYS A 50 -7.18 1.12 -9.60
CA LYS A 50 -5.79 0.78 -9.34
C LYS A 50 -5.26 1.56 -8.12
N ILE A 51 -4.68 0.83 -7.17
CA ILE A 51 -4.05 1.36 -5.96
C ILE A 51 -2.62 0.86 -5.93
N TRP A 52 -1.68 1.80 -5.96
CA TRP A 52 -0.25 1.53 -5.87
C TRP A 52 0.22 1.70 -4.43
N VAL A 53 1.00 0.71 -3.98
CA VAL A 53 1.67 0.73 -2.69
C VAL A 53 3.16 0.85 -2.96
N HIS A 54 3.79 1.93 -2.50
CA HIS A 54 5.23 2.15 -2.66
C HIS A 54 5.94 2.03 -1.32
N ASN A 55 7.11 1.38 -1.31
CA ASN A 55 7.96 1.24 -0.14
C ASN A 55 9.30 1.98 -0.28
N HIS A 56 9.80 2.51 0.83
CA HIS A 56 11.17 3.00 0.93
C HIS A 56 12.10 1.82 1.17
N ILE A 57 12.94 1.47 0.19
CA ILE A 57 13.72 0.22 0.16
C ILE A 57 14.55 0.02 1.43
N VAL A 58 15.15 1.08 1.97
CA VAL A 58 16.07 1.02 3.13
C VAL A 58 15.35 1.07 4.49
N THR A 59 14.18 1.72 4.57
CA THR A 59 13.55 2.06 5.86
C THR A 59 12.20 1.39 6.08
N GLY A 60 11.61 0.81 5.03
CA GLY A 60 10.29 0.17 5.10
C GLY A 60 9.11 1.14 5.25
N MET A 61 9.30 2.45 5.04
CA MET A 61 8.21 3.43 5.00
C MET A 61 7.26 3.14 3.84
N ILE A 62 5.95 3.35 4.04
CA ILE A 62 4.91 3.01 3.04
C ILE A 62 4.07 4.23 2.65
N VAL A 63 3.95 4.45 1.34
CA VAL A 63 3.12 5.49 0.72
C VAL A 63 2.09 4.83 -0.19
N TYR A 64 0.83 5.23 -0.05
CA TYR A 64 -0.28 4.79 -0.91
C TYR A 64 -0.57 5.87 -1.97
N SER A 65 -0.75 5.48 -3.23
CA SER A 65 -1.13 6.38 -4.33
C SER A 65 -2.05 5.71 -5.36
N HIS A 66 -2.67 6.52 -6.23
CA HIS A 66 -3.33 6.03 -7.44
C HIS A 66 -2.42 6.06 -8.68
N ASP A 67 -1.36 6.87 -8.64
CA ASP A 67 -0.38 7.00 -9.73
C ASP A 67 0.66 5.88 -9.62
N ALA A 68 1.02 5.24 -10.75
CA ALA A 68 2.03 4.17 -10.79
C ALA A 68 3.44 4.64 -10.38
N LYS A 69 3.76 5.90 -10.68
CA LYS A 69 5.02 6.56 -10.29
C LYS A 69 4.76 7.62 -9.25
N LEU A 70 5.50 7.58 -8.14
CA LEU A 70 5.50 8.68 -7.17
C LEU A 70 6.18 9.92 -7.78
N LYS A 71 5.45 11.04 -7.81
CA LYS A 71 6.04 12.34 -8.16
C LYS A 71 7.00 12.77 -7.05
N ARG A 72 8.20 13.19 -7.43
CA ARG A 72 9.28 13.64 -6.53
C ARG A 72 8.81 14.63 -5.46
N ASP A 73 8.04 15.63 -5.89
CA ASP A 73 7.51 16.71 -5.05
C ASP A 73 6.06 16.47 -4.59
N SER A 74 5.64 15.20 -4.49
CA SER A 74 4.29 14.83 -4.06
C SER A 74 4.05 15.19 -2.59
N LYS A 75 3.49 16.38 -2.36
CA LYS A 75 2.99 16.81 -1.04
C LYS A 75 2.05 15.78 -0.41
N LYS A 76 1.24 15.07 -1.22
CA LYS A 76 0.34 13.99 -0.77
C LYS A 76 1.09 12.73 -0.31
N GLY A 77 2.20 12.37 -0.95
CA GLY A 77 3.05 11.26 -0.50
C GLY A 77 3.85 11.64 0.74
N LEU A 78 4.39 12.86 0.80
CA LEU A 78 5.15 13.33 1.95
C LEU A 78 4.29 13.60 3.20
N ALA A 79 3.02 14.00 3.02
CA ALA A 79 2.06 14.17 4.12
C ALA A 79 1.69 12.84 4.80
N GLN A 80 1.84 11.70 4.10
CA GLN A 80 1.55 10.37 4.64
C GLN A 80 2.61 9.88 5.64
N ILE A 81 3.84 10.40 5.59
CA ILE A 81 4.93 10.00 6.49
C ILE A 81 4.84 10.86 7.76
N PRO A 82 4.71 10.29 8.98
CA PRO A 82 4.68 11.08 10.21
C PRO A 82 6.03 11.72 10.50
N PHE A 83 6.05 12.71 11.40
CA PHE A 83 7.30 13.22 11.97
C PHE A 83 7.56 12.52 13.30
N THR A 84 8.51 11.58 13.31
CA THR A 84 8.90 10.88 14.54
C THR A 84 10.12 11.53 15.20
N THR A 85 11.24 11.67 14.48
CA THR A 85 12.41 12.44 14.96
C THR A 85 13.06 13.29 13.86
N LYS A 86 13.96 14.20 14.29
CA LYS A 86 14.81 15.02 13.40
C LYS A 86 15.58 14.11 12.43
N LYS A 87 15.63 14.51 11.15
CA LYS A 87 16.29 13.82 10.02
C LYS A 87 15.72 12.45 9.59
N GLN A 88 14.70 11.89 10.24
CA GLN A 88 14.10 10.61 9.82
C GLN A 88 13.06 10.74 8.70
N LYS A 89 12.28 11.83 8.69
CA LYS A 89 11.37 12.14 7.58
C LYS A 89 12.18 12.71 6.40
N PRO A 90 12.14 12.11 5.20
CA PRO A 90 12.87 12.65 4.04
C PRO A 90 12.25 13.99 3.61
N PRO A 91 13.04 14.95 3.10
CA PRO A 91 12.51 16.24 2.64
C PRO A 91 11.77 16.13 1.30
N VAL A 92 12.13 15.14 0.47
CA VAL A 92 11.67 14.94 -0.91
C VAL A 92 11.60 13.43 -1.19
N LEU A 93 10.65 12.98 -2.01
CA LEU A 93 10.55 11.57 -2.43
C LEU A 93 11.54 11.31 -3.59
N ARG A 94 12.70 10.74 -3.27
CA ARG A 94 13.72 10.38 -4.28
C ARG A 94 13.39 9.05 -4.96
N GLU A 95 13.26 9.04 -6.29
CA GLU A 95 12.92 7.86 -7.10
C GLU A 95 13.81 6.65 -6.77
N ASP A 96 15.12 6.84 -6.62
CA ASP A 96 16.11 5.80 -6.28
C ASP A 96 15.78 4.95 -5.03
N TYR A 97 15.07 5.53 -4.06
CA TYR A 97 14.76 4.90 -2.78
C TYR A 97 13.34 4.34 -2.69
N TRP A 98 12.43 4.74 -3.60
CA TRP A 98 11.02 4.38 -3.55
C TRP A 98 10.69 3.38 -4.67
N ALA A 99 10.45 2.13 -4.29
CA ALA A 99 10.00 1.10 -5.20
C ALA A 99 8.47 0.87 -5.06
N PRO A 100 7.77 0.43 -6.10
CA PRO A 100 6.44 -0.16 -5.96
C PRO A 100 6.55 -1.53 -5.27
N LEU A 101 5.87 -1.69 -4.13
CA LEU A 101 5.76 -2.92 -3.36
C LEU A 101 4.75 -3.87 -4.02
N CYS A 102 3.55 -3.36 -4.28
CA CYS A 102 2.48 -4.07 -4.99
C CYS A 102 1.51 -3.10 -5.68
N LEU A 103 0.78 -3.62 -6.66
CA LEU A 103 -0.41 -3.02 -7.26
C LEU A 103 -1.62 -3.85 -6.83
N ILE A 104 -2.65 -3.16 -6.30
CA ILE A 104 -3.97 -3.73 -6.08
C ILE A 104 -4.87 -3.24 -7.20
N GLU A 105 -5.44 -4.17 -7.96
CA GLU A 105 -6.39 -3.94 -9.03
C GLU A 105 -7.77 -4.47 -8.63
N LEU A 106 -8.77 -3.62 -8.76
CA LEU A 106 -10.18 -3.92 -8.58
C LEU A 106 -10.87 -3.93 -9.95
N PRO A 107 -11.99 -4.67 -10.11
CA PRO A 107 -12.70 -4.69 -11.38
C PRO A 107 -13.13 -3.28 -11.82
N LYS A 108 -13.13 -3.08 -13.14
CA LYS A 108 -13.48 -1.83 -13.81
C LYS A 108 -14.86 -1.33 -13.34
N GLY A 109 -15.04 -0.02 -13.22
CA GLY A 109 -16.24 0.62 -12.68
C GLY A 109 -16.29 0.66 -11.14
N LEU A 110 -15.62 -0.24 -10.42
CA LEU A 110 -15.65 -0.28 -8.95
C LEU A 110 -14.62 0.66 -8.27
N GLY A 111 -14.15 1.72 -8.93
CA GLY A 111 -13.25 2.71 -8.34
C GLY A 111 -13.77 3.35 -7.03
N VAL A 112 -15.09 3.35 -6.80
CA VAL A 112 -15.72 3.74 -5.52
C VAL A 112 -15.31 2.83 -4.36
N VAL A 113 -15.20 1.52 -4.61
CA VAL A 113 -14.73 0.53 -3.64
C VAL A 113 -13.25 0.77 -3.36
N GLY A 114 -12.44 0.96 -4.39
CA GLY A 114 -11.00 1.21 -4.23
C GLY A 114 -10.65 2.50 -3.50
N ARG A 115 -11.42 3.58 -3.67
CA ARG A 115 -11.27 4.78 -2.83
C ARG A 115 -11.57 4.48 -1.35
N SER A 116 -12.54 3.60 -1.06
CA SER A 116 -12.78 3.12 0.31
C SER A 116 -11.65 2.25 0.84
N VAL A 117 -11.09 1.35 0.02
CA VAL A 117 -9.93 0.51 0.37
C VAL A 117 -8.71 1.38 0.70
N MET A 118 -8.36 2.31 -0.18
CA MET A 118 -7.23 3.23 0.03
C MET A 118 -7.41 4.11 1.27
N GLN A 119 -8.64 4.58 1.54
CA GLN A 119 -8.94 5.28 2.79
C GLN A 119 -8.67 4.38 4.01
N LYS A 120 -9.10 3.11 3.99
CA LYS A 120 -8.87 2.19 5.11
C LYS A 120 -7.40 1.85 5.30
N LEU A 121 -6.64 1.65 4.23
CA LEU A 121 -5.18 1.45 4.31
C LEU A 121 -4.45 2.65 4.94
N GLN A 122 -4.89 3.87 4.62
CA GLN A 122 -4.35 5.09 5.24
C GLN A 122 -4.78 5.24 6.71
N GLU A 123 -6.04 4.92 7.04
CA GLU A 123 -6.50 4.86 8.44
C GLU A 123 -5.67 3.84 9.25
N PHE A 124 -5.47 2.61 8.75
CA PHE A 124 -4.69 1.58 9.43
C PHE A 124 -3.23 1.96 9.62
N ARG A 125 -2.53 2.46 8.60
CA ARG A 125 -1.13 2.94 8.77
C ARG A 125 -1.04 4.04 9.83
N THR A 126 -1.95 5.01 9.80
CA THR A 126 -1.99 6.10 10.80
C THR A 126 -2.17 5.53 12.22
N ARG A 127 -2.92 4.44 12.38
CA ARG A 127 -3.06 3.74 13.67
C ARG A 127 -1.81 2.95 14.05
N HIS A 128 -1.14 2.25 13.15
CA HIS A 128 0.14 1.59 13.48
C HIS A 128 1.24 2.60 13.86
N GLU A 129 1.19 3.81 13.31
CA GLU A 129 2.14 4.88 13.61
C GLU A 129 1.87 5.56 14.98
N LEU A 130 0.61 5.62 15.44
CA LEU A 130 0.19 6.36 16.65
C LEU A 130 -0.30 5.48 17.83
N GLU A 131 -0.95 4.36 17.55
CA GLU A 131 -1.64 3.48 18.51
C GLU A 131 -0.92 2.13 18.65
N TRP A 132 0.26 2.13 19.29
CA TRP A 132 1.12 0.92 19.35
C TRP A 132 0.56 -0.25 20.18
N GLY A 133 -0.46 -0.01 21.01
CA GLY A 133 -1.16 -1.04 21.78
C GLY A 133 -0.21 -1.98 22.54
N TYR A 134 -0.22 -3.26 22.20
CA TYR A 134 0.61 -4.31 22.81
C TYR A 134 2.13 -4.12 22.56
N GLN A 135 2.53 -3.37 21.53
CA GLN A 135 3.94 -3.07 21.25
C GLN A 135 4.48 -1.92 22.10
N ALA A 136 3.60 -1.10 22.72
CA ALA A 136 4.00 0.09 23.44
C ALA A 136 5.08 -0.16 24.53
N PRO A 137 5.02 -1.20 25.38
CA PRO A 137 6.07 -1.45 26.36
C PRO A 137 7.45 -1.66 25.72
N LYS A 138 7.52 -2.47 24.65
CA LYS A 138 8.77 -2.75 23.92
C LYS A 138 9.30 -1.53 23.16
N LEU A 139 8.42 -0.67 22.63
CA LEU A 139 8.85 0.55 21.98
C LEU A 139 9.32 1.61 22.98
N MET A 140 8.68 1.68 24.16
CA MET A 140 9.02 2.66 25.21
C MET A 140 10.38 2.40 25.87
N THR A 141 10.87 1.15 25.91
CA THR A 141 12.21 0.82 26.41
C THR A 141 13.34 1.22 25.45
N LEU A 142 13.05 1.41 24.16
CA LEU A 142 14.04 1.76 23.14
C LEU A 142 14.34 3.27 23.08
N GLY A 143 15.53 3.61 22.60
CA GLY A 143 15.93 5.00 22.37
C GLY A 143 15.01 5.71 21.37
N ARG A 144 14.81 7.03 21.52
CA ARG A 144 13.88 7.80 20.66
C ARG A 144 14.14 7.62 19.16
N ARG A 145 15.42 7.47 18.77
CA ARG A 145 15.84 7.28 17.37
C ARG A 145 15.47 5.89 16.86
N GLU A 146 15.91 4.83 17.54
CA GLU A 146 15.63 3.42 17.20
C GLU A 146 14.12 3.17 17.14
N ARG A 147 13.38 3.70 18.12
CA ARG A 147 11.92 3.68 18.15
C ARG A 147 11.32 4.30 16.88
N GLY A 148 11.85 5.44 16.43
CA GLY A 148 11.42 6.08 15.19
C GLY A 148 11.77 5.30 13.93
N GLU A 149 12.91 4.62 13.90
CA GLU A 149 13.30 3.71 12.81
C GLU A 149 12.36 2.50 12.74
N ILE A 150 11.96 1.92 13.88
CA ILE A 150 10.96 0.83 13.94
C ILE A 150 9.56 1.33 13.55
N ILE A 151 9.12 2.49 14.04
CA ILE A 151 7.82 3.09 13.66
C ILE A 151 7.77 3.41 12.16
N HIS A 152 8.90 3.73 11.53
CA HIS A 152 8.95 3.96 10.09
C HIS A 152 8.96 2.66 9.26
N ASN A 153 9.34 1.53 9.83
CA ASN A 153 9.33 0.23 9.15
C ASN A 153 7.93 -0.40 9.15
N GLN A 154 7.06 0.11 8.27
CA GLN A 154 5.66 -0.29 8.14
C GLN A 154 5.42 -1.34 7.05
N ARG A 155 6.46 -1.87 6.39
CA ARG A 155 6.31 -2.83 5.27
C ARG A 155 5.51 -4.08 5.64
N SER A 156 5.83 -4.72 6.75
CA SER A 156 5.12 -5.92 7.23
C SER A 156 3.67 -5.60 7.61
N ASN A 157 3.45 -4.47 8.28
CA ASN A 157 2.14 -4.04 8.75
C ASN A 157 1.23 -3.70 7.56
N ALA A 158 1.75 -3.00 6.56
CA ALA A 158 1.01 -2.67 5.34
C ALA A 158 0.53 -3.91 4.58
N VAL A 159 1.32 -4.99 4.50
CA VAL A 159 0.84 -6.25 3.89
C VAL A 159 -0.30 -6.87 4.72
N ALA A 160 -0.16 -6.90 6.04
CA ALA A 160 -1.21 -7.39 6.93
C ALA A 160 -2.50 -6.53 6.84
N ASP A 161 -2.35 -5.20 6.69
CA ASP A 161 -3.46 -4.27 6.48
C ASP A 161 -4.14 -4.48 5.13
N ILE A 162 -3.39 -4.76 4.06
CA ILE A 162 -3.94 -5.10 2.74
C ILE A 162 -4.81 -6.35 2.83
N ALA A 163 -4.31 -7.42 3.45
CA ALA A 163 -5.08 -8.63 3.69
C ALA A 163 -6.35 -8.34 4.52
N ALA A 164 -6.24 -7.57 5.62
CA ALA A 164 -7.38 -7.22 6.46
C ALA A 164 -8.43 -6.37 5.73
N VAL A 165 -8.02 -5.33 4.99
CA VAL A 165 -8.94 -4.44 4.28
C VAL A 165 -9.63 -5.15 3.12
N LEU A 166 -8.95 -6.03 2.38
CA LEU A 166 -9.55 -6.82 1.30
C LEU A 166 -10.47 -7.93 1.83
N ALA A 167 -10.21 -8.44 3.04
CA ALA A 167 -11.13 -9.28 3.81
C ALA A 167 -12.34 -8.50 4.39
N GLY A 168 -12.51 -7.22 4.03
CA GLY A 168 -13.66 -6.41 4.44
C GLY A 168 -13.58 -5.84 5.86
N VAL A 169 -12.41 -5.86 6.52
CA VAL A 169 -12.23 -5.25 7.85
C VAL A 169 -12.31 -3.73 7.76
N GLY A 170 -12.83 -3.09 8.82
CA GLY A 170 -12.95 -1.64 8.94
C GLY A 170 -14.40 -1.14 8.77
N ARG A 171 -14.86 -0.29 9.69
CA ARG A 171 -16.25 0.21 9.66
C ARG A 171 -16.50 1.03 8.40
N GLY A 172 -17.53 0.65 7.64
CA GLY A 172 -17.92 1.30 6.40
C GLY A 172 -17.07 0.93 5.18
N ASN A 173 -16.24 -0.11 5.27
CA ASN A 173 -15.51 -0.66 4.12
C ASN A 173 -16.50 -1.17 3.05
N ARG A 174 -16.30 -0.74 1.80
CA ARG A 174 -17.15 -1.07 0.64
C ARG A 174 -16.75 -2.35 -0.10
N MET A 175 -15.74 -3.10 0.36
CA MET A 175 -15.42 -4.44 -0.15
C MET A 175 -16.57 -5.44 0.02
N TRP A 176 -17.48 -5.20 0.96
CA TRP A 176 -18.74 -5.95 1.08
C TRP A 176 -19.75 -5.44 0.06
N SER A 177 -19.95 -6.18 -1.04
CA SER A 177 -21.13 -5.97 -1.87
C SER A 177 -22.38 -6.42 -1.13
N ARG A 178 -23.44 -5.63 -1.24
CA ARG A 178 -24.80 -5.98 -0.79
C ARG A 178 -25.64 -6.63 -1.87
N ASP A 179 -25.29 -6.34 -3.12
CA ASP A 179 -26.04 -6.75 -4.31
C ASP A 179 -25.10 -7.67 -5.13
N PRO A 180 -25.33 -9.00 -5.13
CA PRO A 180 -24.42 -9.94 -5.80
C PRO A 180 -24.50 -9.85 -7.32
N VAL A 181 -25.61 -9.34 -7.87
CA VAL A 181 -25.86 -9.26 -9.34
C VAL A 181 -24.83 -8.39 -10.04
N LEU A 182 -24.51 -7.21 -9.48
CA LEU A 182 -23.58 -6.25 -10.10
C LEU A 182 -22.13 -6.77 -10.24
N LEU A 183 -21.77 -7.89 -9.61
CA LEU A 183 -20.45 -8.52 -9.74
C LEU A 183 -20.31 -9.40 -11.00
N LEU A 184 -21.42 -9.84 -11.60
CA LEU A 184 -21.41 -10.64 -12.82
C LEU A 184 -21.35 -9.72 -14.05
N ASP A 185 -22.30 -8.79 -14.15
CA ASP A 185 -22.38 -7.81 -15.25
C ASP A 185 -21.08 -7.01 -15.44
N SER A 186 -20.37 -6.68 -14.35
CA SER A 186 -19.10 -5.96 -14.39
C SER A 186 -17.87 -6.83 -14.68
N ALA A 187 -17.96 -8.15 -14.49
CA ALA A 187 -16.92 -9.10 -14.91
C ALA A 187 -17.05 -9.42 -16.40
N GLU A 188 -18.27 -9.61 -16.91
CA GLU A 188 -18.57 -9.86 -18.32
C GLU A 188 -18.19 -8.64 -19.18
N ALA A 189 -18.65 -7.43 -18.81
CA ALA A 189 -18.25 -6.20 -19.51
C ALA A 189 -16.73 -5.92 -19.46
N ALA A 190 -16.04 -6.35 -18.40
CA ALA A 190 -14.58 -6.21 -18.31
C ALA A 190 -13.84 -7.15 -19.27
N ALA A 191 -14.39 -8.36 -19.52
CA ALA A 191 -13.86 -9.36 -20.44
C ALA A 191 -14.05 -8.94 -21.91
N GLU A 192 -15.23 -8.43 -22.26
CA GLU A 192 -15.53 -7.90 -23.61
C GLU A 192 -14.62 -6.72 -23.98
N GLU A 193 -14.34 -5.82 -23.03
CA GLU A 193 -13.45 -4.66 -23.23
C GLU A 193 -11.93 -5.00 -23.16
N SER A 194 -11.58 -6.26 -22.84
CA SER A 194 -10.23 -6.81 -23.10
C SER A 194 -10.16 -7.48 -24.47
N ALA A 195 -11.13 -8.33 -24.82
CA ALA A 195 -11.15 -9.04 -26.10
C ALA A 195 -11.14 -8.09 -27.31
N SER A 196 -11.81 -6.95 -27.21
CA SER A 196 -11.84 -5.92 -28.26
C SER A 196 -10.56 -5.08 -28.39
N ARG A 197 -9.67 -5.05 -27.37
CA ARG A 197 -8.38 -4.36 -27.47
C ARG A 197 -7.29 -5.19 -28.14
N ASP A 198 -7.39 -6.51 -28.09
CA ASP A 198 -6.42 -7.40 -28.74
C ASP A 198 -6.71 -7.54 -30.25
N THR A 199 -7.93 -7.23 -30.71
CA THR A 199 -8.26 -7.20 -32.16
C THR A 199 -7.78 -5.94 -32.88
N GLU A 200 -7.77 -4.77 -32.22
CA GLU A 200 -7.29 -3.51 -32.82
C GLU A 200 -5.76 -3.45 -33.00
N ALA A 201 -5.01 -4.39 -32.40
CA ALA A 201 -3.56 -4.47 -32.50
C ALA A 201 -3.06 -5.39 -33.65
N VAL A 202 -3.96 -6.06 -34.38
CA VAL A 202 -3.62 -7.10 -35.37
C VAL A 202 -3.97 -6.69 -36.82
N GLU A 203 -4.80 -5.66 -37.04
CA GLU A 203 -5.21 -5.19 -38.37
C GLU A 203 -4.12 -4.39 -39.14
N ALA A 204 -2.88 -4.89 -39.11
CA ALA A 204 -1.74 -4.30 -39.82
C ALA A 204 -0.70 -5.32 -40.33
N LYS A 205 -1.04 -6.60 -40.52
CA LYS A 205 -0.34 -7.49 -41.48
C LYS A 205 -0.99 -8.87 -41.68
N GLU A 206 -1.39 -9.15 -42.91
CA GLU A 206 -1.57 -10.49 -43.50
C GLU A 206 -1.51 -10.37 -45.04
N PRO A 207 -1.36 -11.46 -45.82
CA PRO A 207 -0.90 -12.81 -45.47
C PRO A 207 0.20 -13.35 -46.43
N GLU A 208 0.84 -14.49 -46.10
CA GLU A 208 1.03 -15.58 -47.10
C GLU A 208 1.37 -16.95 -46.49
N ALA A 209 0.73 -17.99 -47.05
CA ALA A 209 1.15 -19.40 -47.20
C ALA A 209 1.29 -20.36 -45.97
N ASP A 210 0.30 -21.26 -45.84
CA ASP A 210 0.44 -22.74 -45.99
C ASP A 210 1.59 -23.49 -45.27
N LYS A 211 1.39 -24.59 -44.50
CA LYS A 211 0.49 -25.73 -44.74
C LYS A 211 0.54 -26.79 -43.59
N ALA A 212 -0.57 -27.52 -43.44
CA ALA A 212 -0.71 -28.95 -43.05
C ALA A 212 0.13 -29.56 -41.91
N ALA A 213 -0.55 -30.09 -40.88
CA ALA A 213 -0.86 -31.53 -40.79
C ALA A 213 -1.87 -31.85 -39.67
N GLU A 214 -2.81 -32.73 -39.96
CA GLU A 214 -3.77 -33.37 -39.05
C GLU A 214 -3.29 -34.82 -38.79
N VAL A 215 -3.76 -35.49 -37.72
CA VAL A 215 -4.16 -36.93 -37.64
C VAL A 215 -3.91 -37.59 -36.27
N GLU A 216 -4.98 -38.24 -35.80
CA GLU A 216 -5.13 -39.37 -34.85
C GLU A 216 -5.02 -39.25 -33.32
N ALA A 217 -5.98 -39.95 -32.71
CA ALA A 217 -6.07 -40.33 -31.32
C ALA A 217 -5.63 -41.79 -31.12
N THR A 218 -5.32 -42.22 -29.90
CA THR A 218 -6.12 -43.21 -29.12
C THR A 218 -5.46 -43.53 -27.75
N PRO A 219 -6.18 -44.17 -26.79
CA PRO A 219 -5.75 -44.24 -25.39
C PRO A 219 -5.30 -45.64 -24.89
N ALA A 220 -4.51 -45.65 -23.82
CA ALA A 220 -4.34 -46.77 -22.85
C ALA A 220 -3.77 -46.19 -21.53
N ALA A 221 -4.40 -46.30 -20.36
CA ALA A 221 -4.69 -47.50 -19.56
C ALA A 221 -3.49 -48.03 -18.75
N ASN A 222 -3.45 -47.68 -17.45
CA ASN A 222 -2.91 -48.46 -16.32
C ASN A 222 -3.06 -47.65 -15.01
N THR A 223 -3.01 -48.18 -13.78
CA THR A 223 -3.55 -49.43 -13.16
C THR A 223 -3.45 -49.25 -11.64
N GLU A 224 -4.34 -49.92 -10.92
CA GLU A 224 -4.66 -49.85 -9.49
C GLU A 224 -3.52 -50.12 -8.47
N GLY A 225 -3.78 -49.74 -7.21
CA GLY A 225 -2.96 -49.98 -6.00
C GLY A 225 -3.34 -48.96 -4.91
N GLU A 226 -4.29 -49.19 -4.00
CA GLU A 226 -4.20 -50.05 -2.79
C GLU A 226 -2.89 -49.85 -1.96
N ALA A 227 -2.90 -49.65 -0.64
CA ALA A 227 -4.00 -49.62 0.33
C ALA A 227 -3.63 -48.92 1.67
N GLN A 228 -4.63 -48.81 2.57
CA GLN A 228 -4.55 -48.89 4.04
C GLN A 228 -3.90 -47.77 4.91
N THR A 229 -4.79 -46.97 5.52
CA THR A 229 -4.84 -46.61 6.96
C THR A 229 -4.72 -47.85 7.89
N PRO A 230 -4.43 -47.78 9.22
CA PRO A 230 -5.17 -46.95 10.21
C PRO A 230 -4.50 -46.53 11.55
N ALA A 231 -5.28 -45.82 12.39
CA ALA A 231 -5.14 -45.63 13.86
C ALA A 231 -3.89 -44.85 14.36
N SER A 232 -3.82 -44.19 15.52
CA SER A 232 -4.77 -43.91 16.63
C SER A 232 -4.36 -42.55 17.28
N GLU A 233 -4.92 -41.95 18.36
CA GLU A 233 -5.97 -42.33 19.32
C GLU A 233 -6.66 -41.06 19.93
N ALA A 234 -7.53 -41.25 20.93
CA ALA A 234 -8.05 -40.22 21.84
C ALA A 234 -7.09 -40.02 23.06
N ALA A 235 -7.23 -39.16 24.08
CA ALA A 235 -8.23 -38.19 24.57
C ALA A 235 -7.49 -37.25 25.60
N PRO A 236 -8.10 -36.52 26.56
CA PRO A 236 -9.49 -36.06 26.71
C PRO A 236 -9.64 -34.54 26.96
N ALA A 237 -10.89 -34.07 26.94
CA ALA A 237 -11.27 -32.67 27.13
C ALA A 237 -11.16 -32.14 28.57
N LYS A 238 -10.79 -30.86 28.72
CA LYS A 238 -11.14 -30.04 29.90
C LYS A 238 -12.37 -29.18 29.58
N LYS A 239 -13.48 -29.42 30.30
CA LYS A 239 -14.68 -28.60 30.25
C LYS A 239 -14.45 -27.30 31.05
N SER A 240 -14.40 -26.15 30.39
CA SER A 240 -14.54 -24.83 31.02
C SER A 240 -15.91 -24.23 30.70
N ALA A 241 -16.59 -23.73 31.73
CA ALA A 241 -17.96 -23.22 31.60
C ALA A 241 -18.01 -21.93 30.78
N GLN A 242 -18.85 -21.89 29.73
CA GLN A 242 -19.17 -20.66 29.02
C GLN A 242 -20.40 -19.96 29.65
N PRO A 243 -20.34 -18.66 29.93
CA PRO A 243 -21.54 -17.87 30.21
C PRO A 243 -22.37 -17.71 28.94
N LYS A 244 -23.70 -17.72 29.07
CA LYS A 244 -24.66 -17.60 27.95
C LYS A 244 -24.53 -16.24 27.25
N ALA A 245 -23.74 -16.19 26.17
CA ALA A 245 -23.73 -15.05 25.26
C ALA A 245 -25.07 -14.95 24.51
N LYS A 246 -25.60 -13.72 24.37
CA LYS A 246 -26.71 -13.45 23.43
C LYS A 246 -26.31 -13.92 22.03
N PRO A 247 -27.22 -14.49 21.22
CA PRO A 247 -26.90 -14.85 19.84
C PRO A 247 -26.48 -13.59 19.09
N ALA A 248 -25.21 -13.53 18.70
CA ALA A 248 -24.70 -12.46 17.86
C ALA A 248 -25.53 -12.45 16.58
N ALA A 249 -26.04 -11.27 16.21
CA ALA A 249 -26.82 -11.11 14.99
C ALA A 249 -26.02 -11.67 13.81
N LYS A 250 -26.56 -12.70 13.14
CA LYS A 250 -25.92 -13.32 11.97
C LYS A 250 -25.52 -12.20 11.01
N ALA A 251 -24.22 -12.06 10.77
CA ALA A 251 -23.72 -11.03 9.87
C ALA A 251 -24.44 -11.16 8.52
N PRO A 252 -24.89 -10.04 7.90
CA PRO A 252 -25.51 -10.12 6.59
C PRO A 252 -24.53 -10.80 5.63
N LYS A 253 -25.04 -11.74 4.84
CA LYS A 253 -24.27 -12.50 3.83
C LYS A 253 -23.90 -11.58 2.65
N GLY A 254 -23.05 -10.58 2.89
CA GLY A 254 -22.44 -9.80 1.83
C GLY A 254 -21.40 -10.66 1.12
N THR A 255 -21.30 -10.53 -0.20
CA THR A 255 -20.22 -11.15 -0.98
C THR A 255 -19.06 -10.17 -1.05
N LEU A 256 -17.83 -10.65 -0.86
CA LEU A 256 -16.64 -9.80 -1.02
C LEU A 256 -16.37 -9.57 -2.51
N VAL A 257 -16.04 -8.33 -2.86
CA VAL A 257 -15.62 -7.95 -4.21
C VAL A 257 -14.28 -8.65 -4.54
N LYS A 258 -14.15 -9.21 -5.75
CA LYS A 258 -12.87 -9.77 -6.24
C LYS A 258 -11.78 -8.70 -6.34
N ALA A 259 -10.54 -9.03 -6.03
CA ALA A 259 -9.40 -8.13 -6.14
C ALA A 259 -8.13 -8.88 -6.56
N ASN A 260 -7.35 -8.30 -7.47
CA ASN A 260 -6.11 -8.89 -7.98
C ASN A 260 -4.93 -8.13 -7.38
N ILE A 261 -3.93 -8.82 -6.84
CA ILE A 261 -2.71 -8.21 -6.30
C ILE A 261 -1.50 -8.68 -7.08
N TYR A 262 -0.80 -7.72 -7.68
CA TYR A 262 0.48 -7.91 -8.38
C TYR A 262 1.62 -7.56 -7.42
N TRP A 263 2.42 -8.54 -7.04
CA TRP A 263 3.54 -8.38 -6.10
C TRP A 263 4.86 -8.10 -6.81
N SER A 264 5.68 -7.20 -6.26
CA SER A 264 7.06 -7.03 -6.71
C SER A 264 7.99 -8.18 -6.29
N ASN A 265 7.63 -8.92 -5.24
CA ASN A 265 8.42 -10.02 -4.66
C ASN A 265 7.49 -11.02 -3.95
N ASP A 266 7.64 -12.32 -4.20
CA ASP A 266 6.88 -13.40 -3.52
C ASP A 266 7.05 -13.37 -2.00
N GLY A 267 8.25 -13.03 -1.51
CA GLY A 267 8.53 -12.99 -0.08
C GLY A 267 7.64 -12.01 0.71
N ASP A 268 7.06 -11.01 0.04
CA ASP A 268 6.16 -10.05 0.69
C ASP A 268 4.76 -10.64 0.98
N LEU A 269 4.27 -11.59 0.18
CA LEU A 269 2.97 -12.26 0.38
C LEU A 269 2.84 -12.87 1.78
N ARG A 270 3.96 -13.37 2.31
CA ARG A 270 4.05 -14.19 3.53
C ARG A 270 3.95 -13.39 4.84
N TRP A 271 3.94 -12.05 4.78
CA TRP A 271 3.72 -11.21 5.97
C TRP A 271 2.28 -11.27 6.50
N ALA A 272 1.30 -11.54 5.63
CA ALA A 272 -0.07 -11.82 6.04
C ALA A 272 -0.22 -13.31 6.37
N ARG A 273 -0.75 -13.62 7.56
CA ARG A 273 -0.92 -15.02 8.03
C ARG A 273 -1.99 -15.80 7.28
N LYS A 274 -2.98 -15.10 6.72
CA LYS A 274 -4.12 -15.64 5.97
C LYS A 274 -4.58 -14.59 4.96
N TRP A 275 -4.97 -15.06 3.78
CA TRP A 275 -5.64 -14.30 2.73
C TRP A 275 -7.08 -14.79 2.59
N THR A 276 -7.95 -13.99 2.00
CA THR A 276 -9.34 -14.36 1.71
C THR A 276 -9.51 -14.80 0.26
N GLU A 277 -10.45 -15.73 0.02
CA GLU A 277 -10.68 -16.39 -1.26
C GLU A 277 -11.09 -15.45 -2.42
N ASN A 278 -11.48 -14.20 -2.11
CA ASN A 278 -11.76 -13.16 -3.10
C ASN A 278 -10.52 -12.47 -3.67
N VAL A 279 -9.31 -12.82 -3.20
CA VAL A 279 -8.06 -12.17 -3.59
C VAL A 279 -7.22 -13.12 -4.46
N GLU A 280 -6.99 -12.71 -5.71
CA GLU A 280 -6.10 -13.40 -6.64
C GLU A 280 -4.70 -12.77 -6.57
N HIS A 281 -3.65 -13.59 -6.65
CA HIS A 281 -2.26 -13.16 -6.48
C HIS A 281 -1.44 -13.45 -7.74
N HIS A 282 -0.70 -12.45 -8.21
CA HIS A 282 0.19 -12.54 -9.36
C HIS A 282 1.59 -12.06 -8.98
N LEU A 283 2.61 -12.72 -9.51
CA LEU A 283 4.00 -12.31 -9.34
C LEU A 283 4.43 -11.43 -10.52
N GLY A 284 5.12 -10.33 -10.23
CA GLY A 284 5.53 -9.34 -11.22
C GLY A 284 4.53 -8.19 -11.32
N LEU A 285 5.07 -6.97 -11.49
CA LEU A 285 4.28 -5.77 -11.77
C LEU A 285 4.08 -5.62 -13.29
N PRO A 286 2.97 -5.00 -13.74
CA PRO A 286 2.72 -4.83 -15.16
C PRO A 286 3.82 -4.02 -15.87
N SER A 287 4.13 -4.41 -17.11
CA SER A 287 5.32 -4.05 -17.90
C SER A 287 5.62 -2.54 -18.03
N HIS A 288 4.61 -1.69 -17.88
CA HIS A 288 4.77 -0.22 -17.92
C HIS A 288 5.55 0.35 -16.72
N VAL A 289 5.73 -0.42 -15.63
CA VAL A 289 6.48 0.01 -14.44
C VAL A 289 7.92 -0.52 -14.46
N LYS A 290 8.82 0.32 -14.98
CA LYS A 290 10.26 0.07 -15.02
C LYS A 290 10.88 0.06 -13.61
N ASN A 291 10.90 -1.10 -12.96
CA ASN A 291 11.71 -1.33 -11.77
C ASN A 291 13.20 -1.46 -12.14
N HIS A 292 13.93 -0.35 -12.15
CA HIS A 292 15.35 -0.30 -12.53
C HIS A 292 16.26 -1.29 -11.77
N ARG A 293 15.87 -1.71 -10.56
CA ARG A 293 16.62 -2.64 -9.70
C ARG A 293 16.31 -4.12 -9.94
N PHE A 294 15.15 -4.46 -10.50
CA PHE A 294 14.72 -5.85 -10.75
C PHE A 294 14.99 -6.29 -12.21
N LYS A 295 16.09 -5.81 -12.81
CA LYS A 295 16.67 -6.39 -14.03
C LYS A 295 17.38 -7.72 -13.75
N THR A 296 16.86 -8.52 -12.82
CA THR A 296 17.34 -9.87 -12.54
C THR A 296 16.83 -10.81 -13.63
N LYS A 297 17.63 -11.03 -14.67
CA LYS A 297 17.44 -12.13 -15.64
C LYS A 297 17.39 -13.52 -14.96
N TYR A 298 17.97 -13.62 -13.77
CA TYR A 298 18.32 -14.84 -13.04
C TYR A 298 17.20 -15.62 -12.32
N ILE A 299 15.94 -15.59 -12.79
CA ILE A 299 14.85 -16.40 -12.16
C ILE A 299 14.06 -17.24 -13.18
N PHE A 300 14.14 -16.95 -14.48
CA PHE A 300 13.45 -17.71 -15.54
C PHE A 300 14.35 -18.09 -16.73
N GLU A 301 15.67 -18.05 -16.57
CA GLU A 301 16.54 -18.92 -17.36
C GLU A 301 16.38 -20.33 -16.80
N THR A 302 15.42 -21.08 -17.34
CA THR A 302 15.43 -22.54 -17.30
C THR A 302 16.82 -23.01 -17.73
N PRO A 303 17.41 -24.03 -17.09
CA PRO A 303 18.70 -24.56 -17.50
C PRO A 303 18.52 -25.34 -18.81
N GLU A 304 18.50 -24.61 -19.93
CA GLU A 304 18.67 -25.16 -21.27
C GLU A 304 20.09 -25.70 -21.38
N GLU A 305 20.23 -26.96 -20.99
CA GLU A 305 21.04 -27.99 -21.66
C GLU A 305 22.30 -27.46 -22.37
N SER A 306 23.31 -27.08 -21.57
CA SER A 306 24.68 -26.96 -22.07
C SER A 306 25.30 -28.35 -22.27
N GLU A 307 24.70 -29.17 -23.13
CA GLU A 307 25.34 -30.36 -23.68
C GLU A 307 26.05 -30.02 -25.00
N ALA A 308 27.13 -30.75 -25.28
CA ALA A 308 27.88 -30.75 -26.54
C ALA A 308 28.58 -29.43 -26.98
N ILE A 309 29.79 -29.20 -26.46
CA ILE A 309 30.97 -29.14 -27.36
C ILE A 309 32.04 -30.08 -26.78
N ASN A 310 32.43 -31.07 -27.59
CA ASN A 310 33.46 -32.07 -27.26
C ASN A 310 34.89 -31.57 -27.49
N GLU A 311 35.81 -32.33 -26.91
CA GLU A 311 37.26 -32.24 -27.00
C GLU A 311 37.84 -32.11 -28.42
N LEU A 312 38.96 -31.39 -28.53
CA LEU A 312 40.10 -31.49 -29.48
C LEU A 312 40.81 -30.11 -29.49
N GLY A 313 42.12 -29.93 -29.28
CA GLY A 313 43.21 -30.82 -28.89
C GLY A 313 44.52 -30.00 -28.86
N THR A 314 45.49 -30.42 -28.03
CA THR A 314 46.94 -30.11 -28.03
C THR A 314 47.50 -28.99 -28.93
N THR A 315 48.25 -28.03 -28.34
CA THR A 315 49.74 -27.96 -28.42
C THR A 315 50.35 -26.82 -27.57
N GLU A 316 51.41 -27.15 -26.83
CA GLU A 316 52.69 -26.41 -26.64
C GLU A 316 52.65 -24.89 -26.37
N ALA A 317 52.96 -24.40 -25.15
CA ALA A 317 54.27 -24.33 -24.48
C ALA A 317 55.15 -23.09 -24.82
N SER A 318 55.24 -22.14 -23.89
CA SER A 318 56.43 -21.28 -23.73
C SER A 318 56.64 -20.83 -22.28
N LYS A 319 57.89 -20.88 -21.82
CA LYS A 319 58.35 -20.46 -20.48
C LYS A 319 58.53 -18.93 -20.42
N GLY A 320 58.44 -18.33 -19.23
CA GLY A 320 58.85 -16.93 -19.02
C GLY A 320 58.85 -16.49 -17.55
N THR A 321 60.00 -16.60 -16.88
CA THR A 321 60.25 -16.13 -15.50
C THR A 321 60.68 -14.66 -15.43
N ALA A 322 60.03 -13.87 -14.56
CA ALA A 322 60.60 -12.73 -13.80
C ALA A 322 59.52 -12.29 -12.77
N ALA A 323 59.75 -12.26 -11.45
CA ALA A 323 60.74 -11.49 -10.68
C ALA A 323 60.45 -9.97 -10.64
N GLU A 324 59.67 -9.58 -9.62
CA GLU A 324 59.95 -8.47 -8.70
C GLU A 324 60.55 -7.16 -9.25
N GLN A 325 59.75 -6.09 -9.22
CA GLN A 325 60.26 -4.81 -8.72
C GLN A 325 59.16 -3.90 -8.16
N VAL A 326 59.46 -3.34 -6.99
CA VAL A 326 58.68 -2.29 -6.32
C VAL A 326 58.95 -0.96 -7.02
N GLN A 327 57.91 -0.17 -7.30
CA GLN A 327 58.09 1.29 -7.31
C GLN A 327 56.91 2.05 -6.71
N GLU A 328 57.23 2.59 -5.55
CA GLU A 328 56.52 3.58 -4.75
C GLU A 328 56.45 4.92 -5.51
N GLN A 329 55.25 5.48 -5.67
CA GLN A 329 55.06 6.90 -5.97
C GLN A 329 53.94 7.47 -5.11
N GLU A 330 54.32 8.03 -3.97
CA GLU A 330 53.52 9.05 -3.31
C GLU A 330 53.34 10.26 -4.24
N SER A 331 52.13 10.80 -4.32
CA SER A 331 51.93 12.18 -4.79
C SER A 331 50.83 12.90 -4.00
N GLU A 332 51.32 13.71 -3.04
CA GLU A 332 50.76 14.97 -2.58
C GLU A 332 49.26 15.08 -2.25
N LYS A 333 48.98 14.96 -0.95
CA LYS A 333 47.84 15.61 -0.29
C LYS A 333 47.90 17.14 -0.52
N LYS A 334 47.02 17.71 -1.35
CA LYS A 334 46.73 19.16 -1.33
C LYS A 334 45.49 19.41 -0.49
N GLY A 335 45.69 20.05 0.67
CA GLY A 335 44.68 20.19 1.72
C GLY A 335 43.61 21.23 1.39
N TRP A 336 42.34 20.83 1.49
CA TRP A 336 41.19 21.74 1.48
C TRP A 336 40.85 22.18 2.92
N PHE A 337 41.81 22.82 3.59
CA PHE A 337 41.59 23.51 4.86
C PHE A 337 42.14 24.93 4.73
N GLY A 338 41.26 25.91 4.51
CA GLY A 338 41.70 27.25 4.14
C GLY A 338 40.60 28.28 3.89
N TRP A 339 39.50 28.27 4.66
CA TRP A 339 38.64 29.45 4.73
C TRP A 339 38.09 29.68 6.14
N LEU A 340 38.82 30.52 6.89
CA LEU A 340 38.51 30.93 8.25
C LEU A 340 38.94 32.40 8.38
N GLY A 341 38.01 33.26 8.80
CA GLY A 341 38.22 34.71 8.96
C GLY A 341 37.34 35.54 8.01
N GLY A 342 36.57 36.53 8.47
CA GLY A 342 36.31 36.93 9.85
C GLY A 342 35.65 38.32 9.94
N LYS A 343 34.81 38.52 10.96
CA LYS A 343 34.36 39.79 11.60
C LYS A 343 33.20 39.43 12.55
N SER A 344 33.26 39.52 13.87
CA SER A 344 33.67 40.58 14.81
C SER A 344 32.69 41.76 14.89
N GLY A 345 32.05 41.96 16.06
CA GLY A 345 31.60 43.28 16.52
C GLY A 345 30.20 43.39 17.14
N SER A 346 30.16 43.95 18.36
CA SER A 346 29.02 44.62 19.05
C SER A 346 27.79 43.78 19.40
N SER A 347 27.34 43.57 20.65
CA SER A 347 27.35 44.33 21.93
C SER A 347 26.32 45.46 22.08
N SER A 348 25.28 45.23 22.88
CA SER A 348 24.64 46.23 23.76
C SER A 348 23.74 45.56 24.82
N SER A 349 24.11 45.74 26.10
CA SER A 349 23.26 46.05 27.29
C SER A 349 21.79 45.61 27.31
N ASP A 350 21.32 44.86 28.31
CA ASP A 350 21.05 45.31 29.70
C ASP A 350 20.07 46.48 29.82
N ALA A 351 18.84 46.17 30.27
CA ALA A 351 17.91 47.08 30.95
C ALA A 351 16.71 46.31 31.53
N ARG A 352 16.82 45.81 32.76
CA ARG A 352 15.66 45.54 33.65
C ARG A 352 16.02 45.80 35.10
N ALA A 353 15.56 46.95 35.59
CA ALA A 353 15.08 47.14 36.95
C ALA A 353 13.54 47.13 36.90
#